data_AF-A0A8C3RM57-F1
#
_entry.id   AF-A0A8C3RM57-F1
#
_cell.length_a   1.000
_cell.length_b   1.000
_cell.length_c   1.000
_cell.angle_alpha   90.00
_cell.angle_beta   90.00
_cell.angle_gamma   90.00
#
_symmetry.space_group_name_H-M   'P 1'
#
loop_
_entity.id
_entity.type
_entity.pdbx_description
1 polymer ?
#
loop_
_entity_poly.entity_id
_entity_poly.type
_entity_poly.pdbx_seq_one_letter_code
_entity_poly.pdbx_strand_id
1 'polypeptide(L)'
;ALHQWLCTRPFPWGAGCGRTPPKSKGWELAGRSLWGTALWQQLLHYAQRVPLAVRHVDAHTKAQTSEAHWNATADDMTRGEAVQLAERYHMEGGHRGARAIQYAALRQGTSLPLAACRTVRAGCPICSRLAPIALPGPICRIYRAVGPCQDWQVDYVGPLPQERHHVWGFVCLGPCTVCFRYSYVFLSSC
;
A
#
# COMPACT_ATOMS: atom_id res chain seq x y z
N ALA A 1 2.93 4.42 25.56
CA ALA A 1 2.88 5.26 26.80
C ALA A 1 1.45 5.62 27.27
N LEU A 2 0.39 5.26 26.53
CA LEU A 2 -1.02 5.51 26.89
C LEU A 2 -1.70 4.36 27.68
N HIS A 3 -1.07 3.19 27.74
CA HIS A 3 -1.63 1.98 28.40
C HIS A 3 -1.80 2.09 29.93
N GLN A 4 -1.36 3.19 30.55
CA GLN A 4 -1.20 3.27 32.01
C GLN A 4 -2.17 4.24 32.72
N TRP A 5 -3.06 4.93 31.99
CA TRP A 5 -3.68 6.14 32.54
C TRP A 5 -5.20 6.12 32.69
N LEU A 6 -5.92 5.13 32.14
CA LEU A 6 -7.38 5.07 32.23
C LEU A 6 -7.92 4.01 33.20
N CYS A 7 -7.03 3.35 33.97
CA CYS A 7 -7.45 2.42 35.01
C CYS A 7 -7.86 3.16 36.29
N THR A 8 -9.13 3.58 36.36
CA THR A 8 -9.76 3.96 37.64
C THR A 8 -10.82 2.93 38.05
N ARG A 9 -10.36 1.73 38.45
CA ARG A 9 -10.86 0.86 39.57
C ARG A 9 -10.21 -0.54 39.50
N PRO A 10 -10.12 -1.27 40.63
CA PRO A 10 -9.00 -2.17 40.91
C PRO A 10 -9.15 -3.50 40.17
N PHE A 11 -8.19 -3.82 39.30
CA PHE A 11 -7.99 -5.19 38.83
C PHE A 11 -6.88 -5.84 39.68
N PRO A 12 -7.06 -7.08 40.14
CA PRO A 12 -6.28 -7.62 41.25
C PRO A 12 -5.06 -8.39 40.75
N TRP A 13 -4.07 -7.73 40.14
CA TRP A 13 -2.73 -8.34 40.01
C TRP A 13 -1.64 -7.28 40.12
N GLY A 14 -0.83 -7.45 41.17
CA GLY A 14 0.53 -6.99 41.43
C GLY A 14 1.15 -5.83 40.63
N ALA A 15 1.71 -4.91 41.42
CA ALA A 15 2.90 -4.09 41.14
C ALA A 15 2.77 -2.88 40.19
N GLY A 16 2.55 -1.72 40.83
CA GLY A 16 3.43 -0.55 40.68
C GLY A 16 3.42 0.20 39.35
N CYS A 17 2.58 1.23 39.24
CA CYS A 17 2.92 2.41 38.45
C CYS A 17 2.80 3.66 39.32
N GLY A 18 3.91 4.10 39.90
CA GLY A 18 4.02 5.30 40.75
C GLY A 18 3.97 6.61 39.97
N ARG A 19 3.02 6.77 39.03
CA ARG A 19 2.82 8.05 38.34
C ARG A 19 1.54 8.74 38.83
N THR A 20 1.73 9.87 39.49
CA THR A 20 0.66 10.79 39.90
C THR A 20 -0.20 11.21 38.70
N PRO A 21 -1.55 11.19 38.81
CA PRO A 21 -2.45 11.55 37.72
C PRO A 21 -2.24 13.00 37.23
N PRO A 22 -2.34 13.31 35.93
CA PRO A 22 -2.02 14.65 35.41
C PRO A 22 -2.88 15.76 36.02
N LYS A 23 -4.12 15.44 36.39
CA LYS A 23 -5.01 16.35 37.15
C LYS A 23 -4.36 16.87 38.44
N SER A 24 -3.58 16.04 39.12
CA SER A 24 -2.87 16.43 40.35
C SER A 24 -1.64 17.31 40.11
N LYS A 25 -1.20 17.43 38.85
CA LYS A 25 -0.07 18.26 38.41
C LYS A 25 -0.52 19.36 37.45
N GLY A 26 -1.73 19.89 37.61
CA GLY A 26 -2.22 20.99 36.77
C GLY A 26 -2.33 20.65 35.28
N TRP A 27 -2.52 19.38 34.92
CA TRP A 27 -2.52 18.88 33.54
C TRP A 27 -1.18 18.99 32.82
N GLU A 28 -0.08 18.87 33.57
CA GLU A 28 1.27 18.83 33.03
C GLU A 28 1.87 17.42 33.08
N LEU A 29 2.66 17.10 32.06
CA LEU A 29 3.46 15.89 31.98
C LEU A 29 4.92 16.28 31.73
N ALA A 30 5.81 15.91 32.66
CA ALA A 30 7.24 16.24 32.59
C ALA A 30 7.52 17.75 32.41
N GLY A 31 6.75 18.60 33.12
CA GLY A 31 6.90 20.07 33.06
C GLY A 31 6.39 20.71 31.77
N ARG A 32 5.66 19.95 30.94
CA ARG A 32 4.99 20.48 29.74
C ARG A 32 3.48 20.32 29.88
N SER A 33 2.73 21.34 29.51
CA SER A 33 1.27 21.26 29.46
C SER A 33 0.84 20.18 28.48
N LEU A 34 -0.15 19.37 28.88
CA LEU A 34 -0.76 18.38 28.00
C LEU A 34 -1.49 19.08 26.85
N TRP A 35 -1.19 18.66 25.62
CA TRP A 35 -1.91 19.14 24.44
C TRP A 35 -3.42 18.89 24.58
N GLY A 36 -4.22 19.89 24.23
CA GLY A 36 -5.68 19.78 24.27
C GLY A 36 -6.24 19.61 25.67
N THR A 37 -5.70 20.29 26.69
CA THR A 37 -6.10 20.16 28.09
C THR A 37 -7.61 20.20 28.31
N ALA A 38 -8.33 21.08 27.60
CA ALA A 38 -9.78 21.19 27.66
C ALA A 38 -10.49 19.89 27.21
N LEU A 39 -10.00 19.24 26.14
CA LEU A 39 -10.53 17.97 25.66
C LEU A 39 -10.34 16.86 26.70
N TRP A 40 -9.16 16.80 27.33
CA TRP A 40 -8.88 15.84 28.40
C TRP A 40 -9.76 16.03 29.63
N GLN A 41 -10.01 17.28 30.02
CA GLN A 41 -10.95 17.61 31.10
C GLN A 41 -12.37 17.16 30.78
N GLN A 42 -12.83 17.40 29.55
CA GLN A 42 -14.14 16.95 29.08
C GLN A 42 -14.25 15.43 29.07
N LEU A 43 -13.26 14.72 28.52
CA LEU A 43 -13.21 13.26 28.52
C LEU A 43 -13.23 12.69 29.93
N LEU A 44 -12.46 13.27 30.86
CA LEU A 44 -12.46 12.85 32.26
C LEU A 44 -13.83 13.06 32.91
N HIS A 45 -14.49 14.20 32.64
CA HIS A 45 -15.83 14.48 33.15
C HIS A 45 -16.87 13.49 32.62
N TYR A 46 -16.79 13.11 31.34
CA TYR A 46 -17.64 12.07 30.76
C TYR A 46 -17.33 10.68 31.34
N ALA A 47 -16.06 10.33 31.50
CA ALA A 47 -15.60 9.05 32.05
C ALA A 47 -16.10 8.81 33.48
N GLN A 48 -16.33 9.86 34.25
CA GLN A 48 -16.86 9.77 35.61
C GLN A 48 -18.36 9.42 35.64
N ARG A 49 -19.08 9.61 34.53
CA ARG A 49 -20.55 9.48 34.45
C ARG A 49 -21.01 8.26 33.67
N VAL A 50 -20.13 7.69 32.83
CA VAL A 50 -20.46 6.58 31.93
C VAL A 50 -19.41 5.48 32.11
N PRO A 51 -19.80 4.20 32.18
CA PRO A 51 -18.83 3.10 32.10
C PRO A 51 -18.11 3.14 30.75
N LEU A 52 -16.79 3.37 30.78
CA LEU A 52 -15.95 3.37 29.59
C LEU A 52 -15.12 2.10 29.51
N ALA A 53 -15.01 1.56 28.30
CA ALA A 53 -14.01 0.56 27.95
C ALA A 53 -12.86 1.25 27.22
N VAL A 54 -11.63 1.00 27.68
CA VAL A 54 -10.43 1.54 27.06
C VAL A 54 -9.62 0.38 26.50
N ARG A 55 -9.26 0.50 25.22
CA ARG A 55 -8.47 -0.50 24.50
C ARG A 55 -7.17 0.14 24.02
N HIS A 56 -6.12 -0.65 24.00
CA HIS A 56 -4.88 -0.27 23.34
C HIS A 56 -5.10 -0.30 21.82
N VAL A 57 -4.59 0.72 21.14
CA VAL A 57 -4.51 0.79 19.68
C VAL A 57 -3.05 1.04 19.35
N ASP A 58 -2.45 0.15 18.56
CA ASP A 58 -1.10 0.32 18.05
C ASP A 58 -1.17 0.62 16.55
N ALA A 59 -1.13 1.90 16.20
CA ALA A 59 -1.22 2.37 14.82
C ALA A 59 -0.04 1.94 13.93
N HIS A 60 1.01 1.33 14.48
CA HIS A 60 2.21 0.93 13.74
C HIS A 60 2.37 -0.59 13.60
N THR A 61 1.51 -1.39 14.24
CA THR A 61 1.57 -2.84 14.16
C THR A 61 0.71 -3.39 13.03
N LYS A 62 1.32 -4.22 12.16
CA LYS A 62 0.62 -5.01 11.13
C LYS A 62 0.33 -6.45 11.59
N ALA A 63 0.68 -6.80 12.82
CA ALA A 63 0.46 -8.13 13.36
C ALA A 63 -1.04 -8.38 13.57
N GLN A 64 -1.51 -9.58 13.23
CA GLN A 64 -2.91 -9.98 13.39
C GLN A 64 -3.18 -10.45 14.84
N THR A 65 -2.99 -9.55 15.80
CA THR A 65 -3.27 -9.79 17.22
C THR A 65 -4.72 -9.40 17.56
N SER A 66 -5.17 -9.70 18.78
CA SER A 66 -6.46 -9.17 19.29
C SER A 66 -6.51 -7.63 19.31
N GLU A 67 -5.35 -6.95 19.31
CA GLU A 67 -5.25 -5.49 19.19
C GLU A 67 -5.55 -5.02 17.76
N ALA A 68 -5.24 -5.83 16.75
CA ALA A 68 -5.54 -5.51 15.35
C ALA A 68 -7.04 -5.33 15.09
N HIS A 69 -7.89 -6.06 15.83
CA HIS A 69 -9.33 -5.87 15.78
C HIS A 69 -9.72 -4.46 16.23
N TRP A 70 -9.20 -3.97 17.36
CA TRP A 70 -9.52 -2.64 17.88
C TRP A 70 -8.91 -1.52 17.05
N ASN A 71 -7.75 -1.75 16.43
CA ASN A 71 -7.18 -0.86 15.42
C ASN A 71 -8.14 -0.71 14.23
N ALA A 72 -8.59 -1.83 13.65
CA ALA A 72 -9.51 -1.81 12.52
C ALA A 72 -10.84 -1.14 12.87
N THR A 73 -11.38 -1.39 14.06
CA THR A 73 -12.61 -0.73 14.54
C THR A 73 -12.40 0.78 14.73
N ALA A 74 -11.26 1.22 15.27
CA ALA A 74 -10.95 2.64 15.41
C ALA A 74 -10.79 3.33 14.05
N ASP A 75 -10.10 2.68 13.11
CA ASP A 75 -9.95 3.16 11.73
C ASP A 75 -11.30 3.26 11.02
N ASP A 76 -12.20 2.30 11.26
CA ASP A 76 -13.55 2.31 10.70
C ASP A 76 -14.42 3.44 11.30
N MET A 77 -14.40 3.61 12.62
CA MET A 77 -15.11 4.69 13.31
C MET A 77 -14.62 6.09 12.90
N THR A 78 -13.35 6.21 12.52
CA THR A 78 -12.76 7.48 12.05
C THR A 78 -12.86 7.66 10.53
N ARG A 79 -13.32 6.62 9.80
CA ARG A 79 -13.49 6.67 8.36
C ARG A 79 -14.66 7.58 8.01
N GLY A 80 -14.34 8.76 7.46
CA GLY A 80 -15.37 9.71 7.06
C GLY A 80 -16.37 9.11 6.05
N GLU A 81 -17.63 9.55 6.12
CA GLU A 81 -18.73 9.06 5.29
C GLU A 81 -18.42 9.07 3.78
N ALA A 82 -17.67 10.09 3.33
CA ALA A 82 -17.23 10.20 1.94
C ALA A 82 -16.32 9.04 1.49
N VAL A 83 -15.47 8.53 2.38
CA VAL A 83 -14.59 7.38 2.09
C VAL A 83 -15.41 6.09 2.04
N GLN A 84 -16.33 5.91 2.99
CA GLN A 84 -17.22 4.74 3.02
C GLN A 84 -18.13 4.70 1.77
N LEU A 85 -18.67 5.84 1.35
CA LEU A 85 -19.47 5.92 0.13
C LEU A 85 -18.62 5.70 -1.12
N ALA A 86 -17.41 6.27 -1.20
CA ALA A 86 -16.49 6.00 -2.29
C ALA A 86 -16.09 4.52 -2.39
N GLU A 87 -15.99 3.82 -1.25
CA GLU A 87 -15.72 2.38 -1.18
C GLU A 87 -16.84 1.55 -1.80
N ARG A 88 -18.12 1.88 -1.51
CA ARG A 88 -19.26 1.25 -2.19
C ARG A 88 -19.21 1.40 -3.70
N TYR A 89 -19.06 2.63 -4.20
CA TYR A 89 -18.93 2.88 -5.64
C TYR A 89 -17.72 2.19 -6.28
N HIS A 90 -16.62 2.05 -5.55
CA HIS A 90 -15.44 1.32 -6.02
C HIS A 90 -15.74 -0.17 -6.19
N MET A 91 -16.34 -0.79 -5.18
CA MET A 91 -16.62 -2.22 -5.16
C MET A 91 -17.75 -2.59 -6.14
N GLU A 92 -18.89 -1.90 -6.09
CA GLU A 92 -20.03 -2.12 -6.99
C GLU A 92 -19.71 -1.77 -8.45
N GLY A 93 -18.82 -0.79 -8.65
CA GLY A 93 -18.37 -0.37 -9.97
C GLY A 93 -17.41 -1.36 -10.64
N GLY A 94 -16.93 -2.39 -9.94
CA GLY A 94 -15.92 -3.32 -10.45
C GLY A 94 -14.51 -2.75 -10.39
N HIS A 95 -14.09 -2.23 -9.25
CA HIS A 95 -12.75 -1.71 -8.99
C HIS A 95 -12.32 -0.53 -9.89
N ARG A 96 -13.26 0.36 -10.22
CA ARG A 96 -12.98 1.52 -11.08
C ARG A 96 -11.96 2.46 -10.45
N GLY A 97 -11.24 3.19 -11.31
CA GLY A 97 -10.30 4.23 -10.88
C GLY A 97 -10.98 5.40 -10.17
N ALA A 98 -10.19 6.18 -9.41
CA ALA A 98 -10.69 7.25 -8.54
C ALA A 98 -11.59 8.29 -9.24
N ARG A 99 -11.26 8.70 -10.47
CA ARG A 99 -12.12 9.61 -11.26
C ARG A 99 -13.42 8.97 -11.72
N ALA A 100 -13.39 7.68 -12.05
CA ALA A 100 -14.57 6.95 -12.47
C ALA A 100 -15.54 6.72 -11.30
N ILE A 101 -15.02 6.51 -10.08
CA ILE A 101 -15.82 6.52 -8.83
C ILE A 101 -16.49 7.88 -8.66
N GLN A 102 -15.72 8.97 -8.72
CA GLN A 102 -16.25 10.32 -8.56
C GLN A 102 -17.34 10.64 -9.60
N TYR A 103 -17.10 10.27 -10.86
CA TYR A 103 -18.08 10.46 -11.93
C TYR A 103 -19.35 9.62 -11.74
N ALA A 104 -19.21 8.37 -11.29
CA ALA A 104 -20.36 7.50 -11.02
C ALA A 104 -21.24 8.06 -9.89
N ALA A 105 -20.62 8.56 -8.82
CA ALA A 105 -21.34 9.22 -7.73
C ALA A 105 -22.05 10.48 -8.20
N LEU A 106 -21.38 11.32 -8.99
CA LEU A 106 -21.96 12.54 -9.54
C LEU A 106 -23.18 12.24 -10.42
N ARG A 107 -23.13 11.18 -11.23
CA ARG A 107 -24.27 10.72 -12.06
C ARG A 107 -25.47 10.26 -11.23
N GLN A 108 -25.25 9.83 -9.99
CA GLN A 108 -26.31 9.45 -9.05
C GLN A 108 -26.67 10.62 -8.09
N GLY A 109 -26.19 11.83 -8.37
CA GLY A 109 -26.53 13.03 -7.59
C GLY A 109 -25.69 13.22 -6.32
N THR A 110 -24.65 12.42 -6.09
CA THR A 110 -23.79 12.55 -4.91
C THR A 110 -22.41 13.10 -5.27
N SER A 111 -22.02 14.20 -4.62
CA SER A 111 -20.67 14.77 -4.80
C SER A 111 -19.66 14.09 -3.87
N LEU A 112 -18.71 13.37 -4.45
CA LEU A 112 -17.60 12.77 -3.71
C LEU A 112 -16.29 13.54 -3.91
N PRO A 113 -15.55 13.84 -2.83
CA PRO A 113 -14.23 14.44 -2.94
C PRO A 113 -13.25 13.45 -3.57
N LEU A 114 -12.48 13.91 -4.56
CA LEU A 114 -11.51 13.06 -5.26
C LEU A 114 -10.47 12.45 -4.32
N ALA A 115 -10.16 13.11 -3.20
CA ALA A 115 -9.28 12.59 -2.16
C ALA A 115 -9.81 11.27 -1.58
N ALA A 116 -11.10 11.19 -1.23
CA ALA A 116 -11.72 9.97 -0.72
C ALA A 116 -11.65 8.83 -1.75
N CYS A 117 -11.96 9.12 -3.02
CA CYS A 117 -11.87 8.14 -4.11
C CYS A 117 -10.44 7.63 -4.32
N ARG A 118 -9.42 8.50 -4.15
CA ARG A 118 -8.00 8.11 -4.21
C ARG A 118 -7.61 7.22 -3.04
N THR A 119 -8.04 7.57 -1.82
CA THR A 119 -7.79 6.78 -0.60
C THR A 119 -8.35 5.38 -0.76
N VAL A 120 -9.61 5.24 -1.19
CA VAL A 120 -10.23 3.93 -1.44
C VAL A 120 -9.47 3.11 -2.47
N ARG A 121 -9.11 3.71 -3.62
CA ARG A 121 -8.36 2.98 -4.66
C ARG A 121 -6.98 2.53 -4.17
N ALA A 122 -6.28 3.39 -3.45
CA ALA A 122 -4.94 3.10 -2.93
C ALA A 122 -4.98 2.01 -1.85
N GLY A 123 -6.03 1.98 -1.03
CA GLY A 123 -6.24 0.97 0.00
C GLY A 123 -6.79 -0.37 -0.51
N CYS A 124 -7.25 -0.45 -1.76
CA CYS A 124 -7.86 -1.67 -2.27
C CYS A 124 -6.82 -2.78 -2.52
N PRO A 125 -6.92 -3.95 -1.83
CA PRO A 125 -5.95 -5.04 -1.99
C PRO A 125 -6.04 -5.73 -3.35
N ILE A 126 -7.20 -5.67 -4.03
CA ILE A 126 -7.39 -6.23 -5.37
C ILE A 126 -6.68 -5.34 -6.38
N CYS A 127 -6.94 -4.03 -6.37
CA CYS A 127 -6.25 -3.08 -7.25
C CYS A 127 -4.75 -3.05 -7.01
N SER A 128 -4.29 -3.19 -5.77
CA SER A 128 -2.86 -3.24 -5.44
C SER A 128 -2.18 -4.45 -6.06
N ARG A 129 -2.81 -5.64 -6.00
CA ARG A 129 -2.27 -6.87 -6.62
C ARG A 129 -2.28 -6.83 -8.15
N LEU A 130 -3.26 -6.14 -8.74
CA LEU A 130 -3.38 -5.95 -10.19
C LEU A 130 -2.64 -4.72 -10.70
N ALA A 131 -2.02 -3.93 -9.81
CA ALA A 131 -1.32 -2.73 -10.22
C ALA A 131 -0.16 -3.11 -11.14
N PRO A 132 0.01 -2.43 -12.29
CA PRO A 132 1.17 -2.65 -13.14
C PRO A 132 2.43 -2.47 -12.31
N ILE A 133 3.32 -3.46 -12.35
CA ILE A 133 4.65 -3.30 -11.79
C ILE A 133 5.33 -2.24 -12.66
N ALA A 134 5.66 -1.10 -12.05
CA ALA A 134 6.48 -0.11 -12.73
C ALA A 134 7.81 -0.79 -13.06
N LEU A 135 8.06 -1.01 -14.35
CA LEU A 135 9.36 -1.48 -14.78
C LEU A 135 10.37 -0.40 -14.38
N PRO A 136 11.49 -0.77 -13.73
CA PRO A 136 12.56 0.17 -13.54
C PRO A 136 12.93 0.77 -14.90
N GLY A 137 13.28 2.06 -14.91
CA GLY A 137 13.91 2.65 -16.10
C GLY A 137 15.09 1.79 -16.54
N PRO A 138 15.51 1.88 -17.81
CA PRO A 138 16.54 1.00 -18.37
C PRO A 138 17.75 0.94 -17.43
N ILE A 139 17.97 -0.24 -16.85
CA ILE A 139 18.93 -0.45 -15.74
C ILE A 139 20.37 -0.30 -16.26
N CYS A 140 20.58 -0.43 -17.57
CA CYS A 140 21.87 -0.24 -18.19
C CYS A 140 21.72 0.02 -19.70
N ARG A 141 22.77 0.62 -20.28
CA ARG A 141 22.96 0.70 -21.73
C ARG A 141 23.61 -0.59 -22.19
N ILE A 142 23.05 -1.24 -23.21
CA ILE A 142 23.66 -2.44 -23.81
C ILE A 142 25.07 -2.08 -24.30
N TYR A 143 26.06 -2.87 -23.89
CA TYR A 143 27.45 -2.70 -24.31
C TYR A 143 27.56 -2.81 -25.84
N ARG A 144 28.40 -1.97 -26.44
CA ARG A 144 28.69 -2.02 -27.88
C ARG A 144 30.19 -2.18 -28.06
N ALA A 145 30.58 -3.30 -28.67
CA ALA A 145 31.91 -3.48 -29.21
C ALA A 145 32.33 -2.30 -30.11
N VAL A 146 33.60 -1.92 -30.02
CA VAL A 146 34.20 -0.83 -30.79
C VAL A 146 34.73 -1.33 -32.15
N GLY A 147 35.07 -2.61 -32.24
CA GLY A 147 35.57 -3.28 -33.43
C GLY A 147 34.71 -4.45 -33.88
N PRO A 148 34.88 -4.91 -35.13
CA PRO A 148 34.18 -6.06 -35.66
C PRO A 148 34.53 -7.34 -34.89
N CYS A 149 33.58 -8.28 -34.83
CA CYS A 149 33.74 -9.61 -34.24
C CYS A 149 34.10 -9.69 -32.75
N GLN A 150 34.04 -8.58 -32.01
CA GLN A 150 34.37 -8.54 -30.59
C GLN A 150 33.25 -9.11 -29.72
N ASP A 151 32.00 -8.74 -30.02
CA ASP A 151 30.82 -9.28 -29.32
C ASP A 151 29.76 -9.72 -30.33
N TRP A 152 29.08 -10.80 -29.98
CA TRP A 152 28.00 -11.37 -30.75
C TRP A 152 26.79 -11.55 -29.83
N GLN A 153 25.65 -10.99 -30.21
CA GLN A 153 24.39 -11.33 -29.59
C GLN A 153 23.74 -12.43 -30.43
N VAL A 154 23.60 -13.61 -29.82
CA VAL A 154 22.97 -14.78 -30.44
C VAL A 154 21.66 -15.05 -29.71
N ASP A 155 20.57 -15.11 -30.45
CA ASP A 155 19.25 -15.44 -29.90
C ASP A 155 18.54 -16.48 -30.77
N TYR A 156 17.62 -17.21 -30.14
CA TYR A 156 16.75 -18.18 -30.79
C TYR A 156 15.43 -17.50 -31.15
N VAL A 157 15.00 -17.65 -32.40
CA VAL A 157 13.67 -17.22 -32.83
C VAL A 157 12.82 -18.46 -33.15
N GLY A 158 11.71 -18.63 -32.44
CA GLY A 158 10.76 -19.69 -32.80
C GLY A 158 9.47 -19.74 -31.97
N PRO A 159 8.54 -20.64 -32.38
CA PRO A 159 8.63 -21.54 -33.53
C PRO A 159 8.35 -20.82 -34.87
N LEU A 160 9.12 -21.16 -35.90
CA LEU A 160 8.93 -20.62 -37.25
C LEU A 160 7.75 -21.30 -37.97
N PRO A 161 7.08 -20.64 -38.93
CA PRO A 161 6.02 -21.25 -39.73
C PRO A 161 6.51 -22.55 -40.40
N GLN A 162 5.66 -23.58 -40.37
CA GLN A 162 5.93 -24.95 -40.80
C GLN A 162 6.02 -25.11 -42.34
N GLU A 163 6.53 -24.11 -43.04
CA GLU A 163 6.74 -24.15 -44.49
C GLU A 163 8.16 -24.59 -44.85
N ARG A 164 9.02 -24.75 -43.83
CA ARG A 164 10.40 -25.23 -43.98
C ARG A 164 10.67 -26.27 -42.88
N HIS A 165 11.41 -27.33 -43.19
CA HIS A 165 11.78 -28.42 -42.27
C HIS A 165 12.63 -28.00 -41.04
N HIS A 166 12.70 -26.70 -40.73
CA HIS A 166 13.45 -26.13 -39.63
C HIS A 166 12.47 -25.46 -38.66
N VAL A 167 12.40 -25.99 -37.44
CA VAL A 167 11.48 -25.52 -36.39
C VAL A 167 12.03 -24.26 -35.68
N TRP A 168 13.35 -24.04 -35.78
CA TRP A 168 14.08 -22.99 -35.06
C TRP A 168 15.11 -22.31 -35.98
N GLY A 169 15.28 -21.00 -35.81
CA GLY A 169 16.33 -20.22 -36.47
C GLY A 169 17.22 -19.53 -35.46
N PHE A 170 18.52 -19.45 -35.75
CA PHE A 170 19.50 -18.66 -35.01
C PHE A 170 19.69 -17.31 -35.68
N VAL A 171 19.70 -16.23 -34.88
CA VAL A 171 20.04 -14.88 -35.37
C VAL A 171 21.31 -14.41 -34.66
N CYS A 172 22.33 -14.09 -35.46
CA CYS A 172 23.58 -13.52 -34.98
C CYS A 172 23.68 -12.05 -35.40
N LEU A 173 23.75 -11.13 -34.43
CA LEU A 173 23.90 -9.69 -34.69
C LEU A 173 25.26 -9.21 -34.18
N GLY A 174 26.05 -8.62 -35.08
CA GLY A 174 27.28 -7.90 -34.77
C GLY A 174 27.06 -6.38 -34.86
N PRO A 175 27.44 -5.57 -33.85
CA PRO A 175 27.14 -4.14 -33.82
C PRO A 175 27.99 -3.26 -34.75
N CYS A 176 28.83 -3.82 -35.63
CA CYS A 176 29.71 -3.05 -36.51
C CYS A 176 29.10 -2.87 -37.93
N THR A 177 28.95 -1.61 -38.33
CA THR A 177 28.08 -1.05 -39.38
C THR A 177 28.29 -1.46 -40.85
N VAL A 178 28.80 -2.66 -41.17
CA VAL A 178 29.06 -3.02 -42.59
C VAL A 178 28.51 -4.38 -43.02
N CYS A 179 28.00 -5.23 -42.13
CA CYS A 179 27.42 -6.52 -42.54
C CYS A 179 26.23 -6.92 -41.65
N PHE A 180 25.04 -6.39 -41.94
CA PHE A 180 23.81 -7.13 -41.64
C PHE A 180 23.71 -8.30 -42.64
N ARG A 181 24.54 -9.32 -42.47
CA ARG A 181 24.31 -10.61 -43.11
C ARG A 181 23.43 -11.40 -42.16
N TYR A 182 22.14 -11.54 -42.51
CA TYR A 182 21.29 -12.56 -41.93
C TYR A 182 21.87 -13.93 -42.32
N SER A 183 22.79 -14.45 -41.52
CA SER A 183 23.31 -15.79 -41.69
C SER A 183 22.45 -16.74 -40.89
N TYR A 184 21.45 -17.34 -41.54
CA TYR A 184 20.75 -18.49 -41.00
C TYR A 184 21.70 -19.67 -41.03
N VAL A 185 22.17 -20.12 -39.87
CA VAL A 185 22.90 -21.38 -39.75
C VAL A 185 21.85 -22.46 -39.47
N PHE A 186 21.55 -23.26 -40.49
CA PHE A 186 20.71 -24.44 -40.35
C PHE A 186 21.61 -25.62 -40.00
N LEU A 187 21.55 -26.09 -38.76
CA LEU A 187 22.12 -27.38 -38.37
C LEU A 187 21.12 -28.46 -38.76
N SER A 188 21.41 -29.20 -39.83
CA SER A 188 20.74 -30.47 -40.12
C SER A 188 21.38 -31.54 -39.25
N SER A 189 20.60 -32.16 -38.38
CA SER A 189 20.97 -33.46 -37.81
C SER A 189 21.04 -34.48 -38.95
N CYS A 190 22.10 -35.29 -39.00
CA CYS A 190 22.14 -36.49 -39.84
C CYS A 190 21.16 -37.55 -39.34
#